data_AF-A0A418Y6N8-F1
#
_entry.id   AF-A0A418Y6N8-F1
#
_cell.length_a   1.000
_cell.length_b   1.000
_cell.length_c   1.000
_cell.angle_alpha   90.00
_cell.angle_beta   90.00
_cell.angle_gamma   90.00
#
_symmetry.space_group_name_H-M   'P 1'
#
loop_
_entity.id
_entity.type
_entity.pdbx_description
1 polymer ?
#
loop_
_entity_poly.entity_id
_entity_poly.type
_entity_poly.pdbx_seq_one_letter_code
_entity_poly.pdbx_strand_id
1 'polypeptide(L)'
;MIEAARSGGLGLLKMSKSVQGSSSLRHRIKRCDRLLSNPHLATERVEIFRAVAQRVLQGQSKISIIVDWSDLLADISQHVLRAAVVVKGPRYRHL
;
A
#
# COMPACT_ATOMS: atom_id res chain seq x y z
N MET A 1 6.63 -3.80 -7.61
CA MET A 1 5.66 -2.97 -6.87
C MET A 1 5.51 -3.40 -5.41
N ILE A 2 5.41 -4.71 -5.11
CA ILE A 2 5.37 -5.24 -3.73
C ILE A 2 6.64 -4.90 -2.92
N GLU A 3 7.79 -4.85 -3.57
CA GLU A 3 9.08 -4.54 -2.93
C GLU A 3 9.26 -3.06 -2.58
N ALA A 4 8.63 -2.16 -3.35
CA ALA A 4 8.59 -0.72 -3.08
C ALA A 4 7.81 -0.38 -1.80
N ALA A 5 6.73 -1.14 -1.56
CA ALA A 5 5.91 -1.01 -0.37
C ALA A 5 6.62 -1.51 0.90
N ARG A 6 7.57 -2.48 0.78
CA ARG A 6 8.28 -3.06 1.93
C ARG A 6 9.50 -2.25 2.41
N SER A 7 10.12 -1.40 1.59
CA SER A 7 11.42 -0.80 1.93
C SER A 7 11.49 0.74 1.84
N GLY A 8 10.51 1.42 1.24
CA GLY A 8 10.65 2.84 0.89
C GLY A 8 9.64 3.80 1.51
N GLY A 9 8.40 3.41 1.76
CA GLY A 9 7.30 4.34 2.05
C GLY A 9 6.57 4.79 0.78
N LEU A 10 5.29 5.14 0.93
CA LEU A 10 4.27 5.24 -0.14
C LEU A 10 4.36 6.50 -1.02
N GLY A 11 5.48 7.23 -0.99
CA GLY A 11 5.64 8.47 -1.75
C GLY A 11 5.96 8.22 -3.23
N LEU A 12 5.35 8.98 -4.13
CA LEU A 12 5.55 8.92 -5.58
C LEU A 12 7.04 8.85 -5.98
N LEU A 13 7.87 9.71 -5.38
CA LEU A 13 9.31 9.76 -5.66
C LEU A 13 10.02 8.45 -5.27
N LYS A 14 9.67 7.86 -4.13
CA LYS A 14 10.28 6.62 -3.65
C LYS A 14 9.82 5.41 -4.47
N MET A 15 8.53 5.36 -4.83
CA MET A 15 8.02 4.37 -5.78
C MET A 15 8.78 4.47 -7.12
N SER A 16 8.98 5.67 -7.64
CA SER A 16 9.67 5.89 -8.92
C SER A 16 11.14 5.48 -8.90
N LYS A 17 11.80 5.51 -7.74
CA LYS A 17 13.16 4.99 -7.55
C LYS A 17 13.21 3.46 -7.55
N SER A 18 12.18 2.81 -7.00
CA SER A 18 12.08 1.34 -6.93
C SER A 18 11.68 0.66 -8.24
N VAL A 19 11.11 1.40 -9.19
CA VAL A 19 10.74 0.86 -10.51
C VAL A 19 12.01 0.67 -11.33
N GLN A 20 12.34 -0.60 -11.62
CA GLN A 20 13.47 -0.97 -12.49
C GLN A 20 13.21 -0.53 -13.94
N GLY A 21 14.28 -0.13 -14.65
CA GLY A 21 14.24 0.22 -16.07
C GLY A 21 15.31 1.23 -16.48
N SER A 22 15.62 1.26 -17.77
CA SER A 22 16.66 2.12 -18.38
C SER A 22 16.25 3.59 -18.58
N SER A 23 14.96 3.93 -18.39
CA SER A 23 14.46 5.31 -18.54
C SER A 23 14.92 6.22 -17.40
N SER A 24 15.07 7.52 -17.66
CA SER A 24 15.42 8.52 -16.64
C SER A 24 14.46 8.54 -15.44
N LEU A 25 14.92 8.99 -14.27
CA LEU A 25 14.09 9.12 -13.07
C LEU A 25 12.85 10.00 -13.33
N ARG A 26 13.00 11.08 -14.10
CA ARG A 26 11.88 11.96 -14.49
C ARG A 26 10.79 11.19 -15.25
N HIS A 27 11.20 10.31 -16.17
CA HIS A 27 10.24 9.47 -16.89
C HIS A 27 9.57 8.46 -15.97
N ARG A 28 10.32 7.83 -15.05
CA ARG A 28 9.73 6.91 -14.07
C ARG A 28 8.73 7.61 -13.15
N ILE A 29 9.01 8.83 -12.69
CA ILE A 29 8.06 9.67 -11.94
C ILE A 29 6.78 9.89 -12.74
N LYS A 30 6.89 10.35 -13.99
CA LYS A 30 5.71 10.56 -14.86
C LYS A 30 4.92 9.27 -15.09
N ARG A 31 5.57 8.11 -15.18
CA ARG A 31 4.85 6.84 -15.33
C ARG A 31 4.12 6.44 -14.05
N CYS A 32 4.78 6.53 -12.89
CA CYS A 32 4.13 6.24 -11.61
C CYS A 32 2.96 7.17 -11.36
N ASP A 33 3.12 8.47 -11.68
CA ASP A 33 2.08 9.47 -11.56
C ASP A 33 0.86 9.16 -12.44
N ARG A 34 1.08 8.86 -13.74
CA ARG A 34 0.02 8.46 -14.67
C ARG A 34 -0.69 7.17 -14.27
N LEU A 35 0.04 6.21 -13.69
CA LEU A 35 -0.54 4.98 -13.19
C LEU A 35 -1.47 5.26 -12.00
N LEU A 36 -1.00 6.07 -11.04
CA LEU A 36 -1.74 6.41 -9.83
C LEU A 36 -2.96 7.32 -10.10
N SER A 37 -2.89 8.12 -11.16
CA SER A 37 -3.98 9.00 -11.61
C SER A 37 -4.90 8.35 -12.66
N ASN A 38 -4.71 7.07 -13.00
CA ASN A 38 -5.51 6.40 -14.04
C ASN A 38 -6.97 6.18 -13.56
N PRO A 39 -7.97 6.81 -14.21
CA PRO A 39 -9.38 6.68 -13.79
C PRO A 39 -9.92 5.25 -13.87
N HIS A 40 -9.44 4.45 -14.83
CA HIS A 40 -9.84 3.04 -14.96
C HIS A 40 -9.40 2.21 -13.74
N LEU A 41 -8.17 2.44 -13.26
CA LEU A 41 -7.70 1.78 -12.04
C LEU A 41 -8.45 2.27 -10.80
N ALA A 42 -8.87 3.55 -10.78
CA ALA A 42 -9.68 4.08 -9.69
C ALA A 42 -11.08 3.41 -9.63
N THR A 43 -11.67 3.08 -10.78
CA THR A 43 -12.93 2.33 -10.84
C THR A 43 -12.77 0.88 -10.36
N GLU A 44 -11.63 0.26 -10.61
CA GLU A 44 -11.33 -1.13 -10.22
C GLU A 44 -10.74 -1.27 -8.81
N ARG A 45 -10.57 -0.16 -8.08
CA ARG A 45 -9.86 -0.15 -6.79
C ARG A 45 -10.35 -1.24 -5.81
N VAL A 46 -11.66 -1.49 -5.77
CA VAL A 46 -12.25 -2.47 -4.86
C VAL A 46 -11.79 -3.89 -5.20
N GLU A 47 -11.78 -4.25 -6.48
CA GLU A 47 -11.31 -5.56 -6.95
C GLU A 47 -9.80 -5.71 -6.72
N ILE A 48 -9.03 -4.66 -6.99
CA ILE A 48 -7.59 -4.65 -6.74
C ILE A 48 -7.29 -4.89 -5.25
N PHE A 49 -7.95 -4.14 -4.36
CA PHE A 49 -7.78 -4.33 -2.91
C PHE A 49 -8.29 -5.68 -2.43
N ARG A 50 -9.36 -6.22 -3.01
CA ARG A 50 -9.83 -7.58 -2.71
C ARG A 50 -8.79 -8.62 -3.07
N ALA A 51 -8.20 -8.55 -4.26
CA ALA A 51 -7.15 -9.48 -4.69
C ALA A 51 -5.91 -9.41 -3.76
N VAL A 52 -5.50 -8.21 -3.38
CA VAL A 52 -4.41 -8.00 -2.40
C VAL A 52 -4.80 -8.60 -1.04
N ALA A 53 -6.01 -8.34 -0.54
CA ALA A 53 -6.48 -8.86 0.74
C ALA A 53 -6.53 -10.39 0.74
N GLN A 54 -7.06 -11.02 -0.32
CA GLN A 54 -7.08 -12.47 -0.47
C GLN A 54 -5.66 -13.06 -0.38
N ARG A 55 -4.68 -12.42 -1.03
CA ARG A 55 -3.28 -12.85 -1.00
C ARG A 55 -2.64 -12.69 0.38
N VAL A 56 -2.91 -11.59 1.06
CA VAL A 56 -2.31 -11.26 2.38
C VAL A 56 -2.93 -12.09 3.50
N LEU A 57 -4.23 -12.42 3.40
CA LEU A 57 -4.99 -13.14 4.41
C LEU A 57 -5.05 -14.64 4.15
N GLN A 58 -4.42 -15.12 3.08
CA GLN A 58 -4.39 -16.53 2.72
C GLN A 58 -3.86 -17.38 3.88
N GLY A 59 -4.62 -18.42 4.25
CA GLY A 59 -4.25 -19.37 5.30
C GLY A 59 -4.50 -18.88 6.73
N GLN A 60 -5.09 -17.69 6.92
CA GLN A 60 -5.48 -17.22 8.24
C GLN A 60 -6.89 -17.69 8.60
N SER A 61 -6.99 -18.50 9.66
CA SER A 61 -8.26 -18.99 10.19
C SER A 61 -9.03 -17.95 11.01
N LYS A 62 -8.35 -16.89 11.47
CA LYS A 62 -8.95 -15.77 12.20
C LYS A 62 -8.30 -14.47 11.74
N ILE A 63 -9.14 -13.48 11.43
CA ILE A 63 -8.73 -12.14 11.03
C ILE A 63 -8.99 -11.20 12.20
N SER A 64 -7.98 -10.48 12.65
CA SER A 64 -8.11 -9.40 13.65
C SER A 64 -7.99 -8.05 12.96
N ILE A 65 -8.95 -7.17 13.20
CA ILE A 65 -8.97 -5.79 12.70
C ILE A 65 -8.79 -4.87 13.90
N ILE A 66 -7.81 -3.98 13.82
CA ILE A 66 -7.61 -2.90 14.80
C ILE A 66 -8.19 -1.64 14.18
N VAL A 67 -8.99 -0.93 14.97
CA VAL A 67 -9.62 0.34 14.58
C VAL A 67 -9.15 1.41 15.56
N ASP A 68 -8.73 2.56 15.04
CA ASP A 68 -8.21 3.67 15.84
C ASP A 68 -8.57 5.02 15.20
N TRP A 69 -8.54 6.08 15.99
CA TRP A 69 -8.66 7.47 15.50
C TRP A 69 -7.27 8.04 15.24
N SER A 70 -7.16 8.93 14.26
CA SER A 70 -5.91 9.66 14.05
C SER A 70 -6.20 11.07 13.57
N ASP A 71 -5.37 12.02 13.97
CA ASP A 71 -5.51 13.40 13.56
C ASP A 71 -5.29 13.52 12.05
N LEU A 72 -6.23 14.17 11.38
CA LEU A 72 -6.15 14.49 9.95
C LEU A 72 -5.44 15.83 9.75
N LEU A 73 -5.74 16.79 10.62
CA LEU A 73 -5.18 18.12 10.63
C LEU A 73 -4.28 18.31 11.84
N ALA A 74 -3.25 19.14 11.70
CA ALA A 74 -2.29 19.43 12.76
C ALA A 74 -2.92 20.14 13.97
N ASP A 75 -4.05 20.80 13.77
CA ASP A 75 -4.82 21.46 14.82
C ASP A 75 -5.84 20.53 15.51
N ILE A 76 -5.87 19.24 15.13
CA ILE A 76 -6.70 18.20 15.75
C ILE A 76 -8.22 18.46 15.55
N SER A 77 -8.60 19.46 14.75
CA SER A 77 -10.00 19.79 14.49
C SER A 77 -10.74 18.71 13.68
N GLN A 78 -9.98 17.83 13.02
CA GLN A 78 -10.50 16.71 12.26
C GLN A 78 -9.70 15.44 12.56
N HIS A 79 -10.43 14.35 12.74
CA HIS A 79 -9.88 13.01 12.89
C HIS A 79 -10.35 12.12 11.74
N VAL A 80 -9.56 11.09 11.45
CA VAL A 80 -9.93 9.98 10.57
C VAL A 80 -10.02 8.70 11.38
N LEU A 81 -11.04 7.90 11.10
CA LEU A 81 -11.10 6.52 11.57
C LEU A 81 -10.21 5.66 10.66
N ARG A 82 -9.22 5.00 11.24
CA ARG A 82 -8.31 4.09 10.54
C ARG A 82 -8.59 2.66 10.96
N ALA A 83 -8.55 1.74 10.00
CA ALA A 83 -8.65 0.32 10.25
C ALA A 83 -7.45 -0.40 9.62
N ALA A 84 -6.87 -1.35 10.34
CA ALA A 84 -5.75 -2.17 9.87
C ALA A 84 -5.99 -3.64 10.20
N VAL A 85 -5.58 -4.53 9.31
CA VAL A 85 -5.59 -5.97 9.58
C VAL A 85 -4.27 -6.39 10.19
N VAL A 86 -4.33 -7.20 11.26
CA VAL A 86 -3.16 -7.81 11.86
C VAL A 86 -2.72 -9.00 11.02
N VAL A 87 -1.56 -8.89 10.38
CA VAL A 87 -0.96 -9.96 9.58
C VAL A 87 0.21 -10.54 10.34
N LYS A 88 0.09 -11.79 10.80
CA LYS A 88 1.22 -12.52 11.39
C LYS A 88 2.20 -12.84 10.26
N GLY A 89 3.44 -12.36 10.36
CA GLY A 89 4.49 -12.65 9.38
C GLY A 89 4.74 -14.16 9.24
N PRO A 90 5.49 -14.60 8.20
CA PRO A 90 5.89 -16.00 8.09
C PRO A 90 6.56 -16.44 9.40
N ARG A 91 6.16 -17.60 9.94
CA ARG A 91 6.95 -18.25 10.99
C ARG A 91 8.31 -18.57 10.40
N TYR A 92 9.35 -17.82 10.77
CA TYR A 92 10.71 -18.29 10.62
C TYR A 92 10.82 -19.54 11.51
N ARG A 93 10.86 -20.72 10.90
CA ARG A 93 11.34 -21.91 11.60
C ARG A 93 12.82 -21.64 11.86
N HIS A 94 13.17 -21.51 13.14
CA HIS A 94 14.55 -21.52 13.58
C HIS A 94 15.23 -22.77 13.01
N LEU A 95 16.27 -22.55 12.20
CA LEU A 95 17.38 -23.48 12.03
C LEU A 95 18.40 -23.14 13.12
#